data_AF-A0A2V9KZ38-F1
#
_entry.id   AF-A0A2V9KZ38-F1
#
_cell.length_a   1.000
_cell.length_b   1.000
_cell.length_c   1.000
_cell.angle_alpha   90.00
_cell.angle_beta   90.00
_cell.angle_gamma   90.00
#
_symmetry.space_group_name_H-M   'P 1'
#
loop_
_entity.id
_entity.type
_entity.pdbx_description
1 polymer ?
#
loop_
_entity_poly.entity_id
_entity_poly.type
_entity_poly.pdbx_seq_one_letter_code
_entity_poly.pdbx_strand_id
1 'polypeptide(L)' 'MSPYVNIALFGGTFDPIHSGHLRAAKAAASKFGLARVLFVPSAYPPHKHA' A
#
# COMPACT_ATOMS: atom_id res chain seq x y z
N MET A 1 -9.08 24.80 0.20
CA MET A 1 -8.16 23.64 0.21
C MET A 1 -8.52 22.75 1.38
N SER A 2 -8.55 21.43 1.23
CA SER A 2 -8.70 20.52 2.38
C SER A 2 -7.45 20.64 3.27
N PRO A 3 -7.57 20.81 4.60
CA PRO A 3 -6.43 20.83 5.52
C PRO A 3 -5.84 19.43 5.74
N TYR A 4 -6.51 18.39 5.25
CA TYR A 4 -6.13 17.00 5.49
C TYR A 4 -5.19 16.47 4.42
N VAL A 5 -4.21 15.68 4.86
CA VAL A 5 -3.28 14.98 3.99
C VAL A 5 -3.88 13.62 3.61
N ASN A 6 -4.06 13.39 2.30
CA ASN A 6 -4.57 12.10 1.81
C ASN A 6 -3.46 11.05 1.85
N ILE A 7 -3.61 10.05 2.71
CA ILE A 7 -2.65 8.95 2.90
C ILE A 7 -3.38 7.63 2.63
N ALA A 8 -2.79 6.74 1.83
CA ALA A 8 -3.25 5.36 1.70
C ALA A 8 -2.43 4.40 2.56
N LEU A 9 -3.10 3.38 3.07
CA LEU A 9 -2.48 2.20 3.67
C LEU A 9 -2.56 1.06 2.67
N PHE A 10 -1.40 0.49 2.31
CA PHE A 10 -1.31 -0.64 1.38
C PHE A 10 -0.82 -1.87 2.12
N GLY A 11 -1.77 -2.72 2.53
CA GLY A 11 -1.50 -3.94 3.26
C GLY A 11 -1.12 -5.11 2.35
N GLY A 12 -0.22 -5.97 2.83
CA GLY A 12 0.15 -7.21 2.17
C GLY A 12 1.25 -7.95 2.93
N THR A 13 1.40 -9.25 2.70
CA THR A 13 2.54 -10.01 3.25
C THR A 13 3.86 -9.56 2.65
N PHE A 14 3.86 -9.15 1.38
CA PHE A 14 5.04 -8.71 0.62
C PHE A 14 6.23 -9.69 0.74
N ASP A 15 5.99 -10.96 0.42
CA ASP A 15 6.95 -12.07 0.58
C ASP A 15 7.39 -12.65 -0.78
N PRO A 16 8.39 -12.05 -1.48
CA PRO A 16 9.00 -10.73 -1.22
C PRO A 16 8.21 -9.60 -1.89
N ILE A 17 8.56 -8.35 -1.55
CA ILE A 17 8.10 -7.19 -2.31
C ILE A 17 8.66 -7.24 -3.75
N HIS A 18 7.89 -6.78 -4.74
CA HIS A 18 8.29 -6.81 -6.15
C HIS A 18 7.64 -5.68 -6.95
N SER A 19 7.99 -5.55 -8.23
CA SER A 19 7.59 -4.44 -9.11
C SER A 19 6.06 -4.27 -9.26
N GLY A 20 5.30 -5.37 -9.14
CA GLY A 20 3.84 -5.35 -9.17
C GLY A 20 3.25 -4.55 -8.00
N HIS A 21 3.73 -4.80 -6.79
CA HIS A 21 3.34 -4.04 -5.60
C HIS A 21 3.65 -2.55 -5.74
N LEU A 22 4.86 -2.22 -6.21
CA LEU A 22 5.29 -0.83 -6.39
C LEU A 22 4.47 -0.10 -7.46
N ARG A 23 4.16 -0.76 -8.57
CA ARG A 23 3.31 -0.21 -9.64
C ARG A 23 1.89 0.05 -9.15
N ALA A 24 1.32 -0.88 -8.39
CA ALA A 24 -0.02 -0.71 -7.82
C ALA A 24 -0.07 0.50 -6.86
N ALA A 25 0.87 0.62 -5.93
CA ALA A 25 0.98 1.75 -5.03
C ALA A 25 1.13 3.09 -5.78
N LYS A 26 2.01 3.13 -6.79
CA LYS A 26 2.24 4.34 -7.60
C LYS A 26 1.00 4.73 -8.43
N ALA A 27 0.33 3.75 -9.03
CA ALA A 27 -0.89 3.99 -9.79
C ALA A 27 -2.01 4.53 -8.89
N ALA A 28 -2.18 3.99 -7.69
CA ALA A 28 -3.14 4.50 -6.71
C ALA A 28 -2.80 5.94 -6.27
N ALA A 29 -1.53 6.22 -5.97
CA ALA A 29 -1.09 7.56 -5.59
C ALA A 29 -1.44 8.61 -6.66
N SER A 30 -1.14 8.29 -7.92
CA SER A 30 -1.44 9.18 -9.06
C SER A 30 -2.94 9.32 -9.30
N LYS A 31 -3.70 8.23 -9.25
CA LYS A 31 -5.13 8.22 -9.57
C LYS A 31 -5.97 8.98 -8.55
N PHE A 32 -5.59 8.93 -7.28
CA PHE A 32 -6.38 9.50 -6.18
C PHE A 32 -5.75 10.75 -5.55
N GLY A 33 -4.67 11.28 -6.11
CA GLY A 33 -4.00 12.48 -5.57
C GLY A 33 -3.51 12.27 -4.13
N LEU A 34 -2.94 11.09 -3.85
CA LEU A 34 -2.46 10.76 -2.51
C LEU A 34 -1.10 11.40 -2.26
N ALA A 35 -0.92 12.03 -1.10
CA ALA A 35 0.36 12.58 -0.69
C ALA A 35 1.34 11.47 -0.28
N ARG A 36 0.83 10.33 0.21
CA ARG A 36 1.67 9.19 0.61
C ARG A 36 0.91 7.86 0.48
N VAL A 37 1.65 6.80 0.19
CA VAL A 37 1.22 5.42 0.37
C VAL A 37 2.14 4.77 1.42
N LEU A 38 1.56 4.28 2.50
CA LEU A 38 2.26 3.55 3.56
C LEU A 38 2.08 2.06 3.32
N PHE A 39 3.19 1.33 3.15
CA PHE A 39 3.16 -0.13 3.08
C PHE A 39 3.02 -0.68 4.50
N VAL A 40 2.07 -1.60 4.70
CA VAL A 40 1.77 -2.20 6.01
C VAL A 40 1.95 -3.72 5.90
N PRO A 41 3.15 -4.24 6.21
CA PRO A 41 3.41 -5.68 6.18
C PRO A 41 2.49 -6.44 7.12
N SER A 42 1.83 -7.48 6.62
CA SER A 42 0.99 -8.36 7.43
C SER A 42 1.86 -9.46 8.08
N ALA A 43 2.04 -9.38 9.40
CA ALA A 43 2.92 -10.30 10.14
C ALA A 43 2.43 -11.76 10.15
N TYR A 44 1.13 -11.98 10.38
CA TYR A 44 0.51 -13.32 10.37
C TYR A 44 -0.83 -13.26 9.63
N PRO A 45 -0.84 -13.39 8.30
CA PRO A 45 -2.08 -13.40 7.52
C PRO A 45 -2.85 -14.71 7.82
N PRO A 46 -4.03 -14.67 8.44
CA PRO A 46 -4.74 -15.90 8.88
C PRO A 46 -5.22 -16.79 7.73
N HIS A 47 -5.20 -16.26 6.51
CA HIS A 47 -5.61 -16.94 5.27
C HIS A 47 -4.41 -17.47 4.46
N LYS A 48 -3.19 -17.34 4.98
CA LYS A 48 -1.99 -17.95 4.40
C LYS A 48 -1.50 -19.02 5.36
N HIS A 49 -1.14 -20.17 4.80
CA HIS A 49 -0.37 -21.16 5.56
C HIS A 49 1.04 -20.61 5.77
N ALA A 50 1.55 -20.74 7.00
CA ALA A 50 2.89 -20.33 7.38
C ALA A 50 3.96 -21.26 6.77
#